data_AF-A0A2D6XDU3-F1
#
_entry.id   AF-A0A2D6XDU3-F1
#
_cell.length_a   1.000
_cell.length_b   1.000
_cell.length_c   1.000
_cell.angle_alpha   90.00
_cell.angle_beta   90.00
_cell.angle_gamma   90.00
#
_symmetry.space_group_name_H-M   'P 1'
#
loop_
_entity.id
_entity.type
_entity.pdbx_description
1 polymer ?
#
loop_
_entity_poly.entity_id
_entity_poly.type
_entity_poly.pdbx_seq_one_letter_code
_entity_poly.pdbx_strand_id
1 'polypeptide(L)'
;MQNYIDLALRLDDMNWATLPSHGKKCFVPKWPDAGNIRPDRAQIEYWVKNATRLGLGKNTCHVFGKASPLVAVDIDVTDPVEARRIAVLAWNELGGTPLVRIGKSPKAALYYRKEGFYHGASSEYDEPRGNSVEVFATSGQMIWFGMHPDTNKPYRWLRDSPLDLSPEDVPVLKPGCLRRFLSQLPVTRDAGNRVNKPTRDLTAQLRDERSRAANPHHYMEIIDDQLSRMKSSREAKGAGTRSLTIVSVSYALTKRGLSDTEILALFEKHFERWPREKHRLTSRARIAINSARKKQSRRR
;
A
#
# COMPACT_ATOMS: atom_id res chain seq x y z
N MET A 1 13.71 9.97 -24.81
CA MET A 1 12.79 9.27 -23.91
C MET A 1 13.04 9.79 -22.50
N GLN A 2 12.03 10.29 -21.79
CA GLN A 2 12.18 10.82 -20.43
C GLN A 2 12.60 9.70 -19.47
N ASN A 3 13.78 9.80 -18.87
CA ASN A 3 14.35 8.80 -17.97
C ASN A 3 14.93 9.49 -16.72
N TYR A 4 15.37 8.71 -15.72
CA TYR A 4 15.86 9.29 -14.47
C TYR A 4 17.15 10.09 -14.65
N ILE A 5 18.09 9.58 -15.43
CA ILE A 5 19.42 10.17 -15.59
C ILE A 5 19.30 11.61 -16.10
N ASP A 6 18.38 11.85 -17.04
CA ASP A 6 18.19 13.16 -17.66
C ASP A 6 17.31 14.11 -16.83
N LEU A 7 16.48 13.57 -15.93
CA LEU A 7 15.43 14.35 -15.25
C LEU A 7 15.71 14.59 -13.77
N ALA A 8 16.52 13.75 -13.10
CA ALA A 8 16.64 13.77 -11.64
C ALA A 8 17.04 15.14 -11.10
N LEU A 9 18.06 15.76 -11.69
CA LEU A 9 18.56 17.06 -11.25
C LEU A 9 17.56 18.19 -11.52
N ARG A 10 16.89 18.17 -12.69
CA ARG A 10 15.85 19.13 -13.02
C ARG A 10 14.64 19.04 -12.08
N LEU A 11 14.26 17.83 -11.72
CA LEU A 11 13.18 17.58 -10.76
C LEU A 11 13.58 18.05 -9.36
N ASP A 12 14.82 17.81 -8.95
CA ASP A 12 15.36 18.32 -7.69
C ASP A 12 15.38 19.85 -7.65
N ASP A 13 15.75 20.51 -8.75
CA ASP A 13 15.71 21.97 -8.88
C ASP A 13 14.26 22.51 -8.78
N MET A 14 13.26 21.69 -9.17
CA MET A 14 11.83 21.94 -8.96
C MET A 14 11.33 21.48 -7.57
N ASN A 15 12.24 21.26 -6.61
CA ASN A 15 11.99 20.79 -5.25
C ASN A 15 11.44 19.35 -5.14
N TRP A 16 11.47 18.55 -6.20
CA TRP A 16 11.07 17.14 -6.18
C TRP A 16 12.24 16.19 -5.91
N ALA A 17 12.12 15.38 -4.86
CA ALA A 17 13.01 14.25 -4.67
C ALA A 17 12.47 13.02 -5.41
N THR A 18 13.16 12.61 -6.47
CA THR A 18 12.83 11.40 -7.22
C THR A 18 13.94 10.37 -7.15
N LEU A 19 13.59 9.11 -7.39
CA LEU A 19 14.50 7.98 -7.33
C LEU A 19 14.56 7.25 -8.67
N PRO A 20 15.70 6.62 -8.96
CA PRO A 20 15.87 5.88 -10.19
C PRO A 20 15.15 4.53 -10.10
N SER A 21 14.48 4.16 -11.19
CA SER A 21 13.67 2.95 -11.27
C SER A 21 13.79 2.29 -12.63
N HIS A 22 13.44 1.01 -12.68
CA HIS A 22 13.41 0.23 -13.91
C HIS A 22 12.07 -0.52 -13.99
N GLY A 23 11.30 -0.26 -15.04
CA GLY A 23 9.93 -0.76 -15.16
C GLY A 23 9.04 -0.20 -14.04
N LYS A 24 8.68 -1.04 -13.06
CA LYS A 24 7.84 -0.67 -11.90
C LYS A 24 8.57 -0.75 -10.55
N LYS A 25 9.90 -0.89 -10.54
CA LYS A 25 10.69 -1.12 -9.32
C LYS A 25 11.76 -0.03 -9.14
N CYS A 26 11.75 0.63 -7.98
CA CYS A 26 12.91 1.40 -7.50
C CYS A 26 14.04 0.46 -7.13
N PHE A 27 15.27 0.76 -7.56
CA PHE A 27 16.43 -0.08 -7.25
C PHE A 27 17.28 0.46 -6.09
N VAL A 28 17.02 1.68 -5.62
CA VAL A 28 17.72 2.23 -4.46
C VAL A 28 17.45 1.32 -3.24
N PRO A 29 18.49 0.77 -2.59
CA PRO A 29 18.32 0.00 -1.37
C PRO A 29 17.63 0.84 -0.30
N LYS A 30 16.67 0.25 0.42
CA LYS A 30 15.88 0.95 1.45
C LYS A 30 15.21 2.24 0.93
N TRP A 31 14.80 2.27 -0.35
CA TRP A 31 14.08 3.40 -0.95
C TRP A 31 12.90 3.96 -0.13
N PRO A 32 12.16 3.20 0.71
CA PRO A 32 11.10 3.82 1.53
C PRO A 32 11.63 4.89 2.50
N ASP A 33 12.90 4.83 2.89
CA ASP A 33 13.50 5.84 3.78
C ASP A 33 13.56 7.21 3.11
N ALA A 34 13.73 7.27 1.78
CA ALA A 34 13.72 8.51 1.00
C ALA A 34 12.34 9.19 0.96
N GLY A 35 11.25 8.46 1.24
CA GLY A 35 9.93 9.06 1.44
C GLY A 35 9.81 9.77 2.80
N ASN A 36 10.60 9.36 3.79
CA ASN A 36 10.54 9.87 5.16
C ASN A 36 11.54 11.00 5.42
N ILE A 37 12.66 10.99 4.69
CA ILE A 37 13.70 12.01 4.74
C ILE A 37 14.02 12.36 3.29
N ARG A 38 13.86 13.64 2.92
CA ARG A 38 14.17 14.12 1.57
C ARG A 38 15.67 13.88 1.32
N PRO A 39 16.05 13.14 0.26
CA PRO A 39 17.44 13.04 -0.15
C PRO A 39 18.05 14.40 -0.47
N ASP A 40 19.32 14.58 -0.17
CA ASP A 40 20.05 15.78 -0.58
C ASP A 40 20.57 15.67 -2.03
N ARG A 41 21.09 16.79 -2.54
CA ARG A 41 21.63 16.88 -3.91
C ARG A 41 22.72 15.85 -4.18
N ALA A 42 23.64 15.66 -3.23
CA ALA A 42 24.77 14.74 -3.39
C ALA A 42 24.30 13.29 -3.52
N GLN A 43 23.25 12.90 -2.78
CA GLN A 43 22.62 11.59 -2.91
C GLN A 43 21.97 11.40 -4.29
N ILE A 44 21.27 12.41 -4.79
CA ILE A 44 20.64 12.37 -6.12
C ILE A 44 21.71 12.23 -7.21
N GLU A 45 22.78 13.02 -7.16
CA GLU A 45 23.91 12.95 -8.09
C GLU A 45 24.62 11.59 -8.04
N TYR A 46 24.82 11.05 -6.83
CA TYR A 46 25.34 9.70 -6.66
C TYR A 46 24.46 8.64 -7.34
N TRP A 47 23.13 8.76 -7.21
CA TRP A 47 22.20 7.88 -7.89
C TRP A 47 22.20 8.06 -9.40
N VAL A 48 22.30 9.28 -9.92
CA VAL A 48 22.41 9.55 -11.37
C VAL A 48 23.65 8.85 -11.95
N LYS A 49 24.81 9.04 -11.30
CA LYS A 49 26.07 8.40 -11.71
C LYS A 49 25.97 6.87 -11.71
N ASN A 50 25.41 6.28 -10.66
CA ASN A 50 25.29 4.82 -10.56
C ASN A 50 24.20 4.24 -11.47
N ALA A 51 23.08 4.95 -11.65
CA ALA A 51 22.02 4.57 -12.56
C ALA A 51 22.52 4.49 -14.00
N THR A 52 23.37 5.44 -14.39
CA THR A 52 24.05 5.48 -15.69
C THR A 52 24.97 4.28 -15.85
N ARG A 53 25.89 4.07 -14.88
CA ARG A 53 26.84 2.95 -14.89
C ARG A 53 26.17 1.58 -14.99
N LEU A 54 25.01 1.41 -14.33
CA LEU A 54 24.30 0.12 -14.27
C LEU A 54 23.20 -0.03 -15.33
N GLY A 55 22.89 1.01 -16.11
CA GLY A 55 21.77 1.00 -17.07
C GLY A 55 20.39 0.88 -16.42
N LEU A 56 20.26 1.29 -15.15
CA LEU A 56 19.05 1.11 -14.35
C LEU A 56 18.18 2.37 -14.23
N GLY A 57 18.65 3.53 -14.70
CA GLY A 57 17.91 4.81 -14.65
C GLY A 57 16.83 4.99 -15.73
N LYS A 58 16.19 3.91 -16.20
CA LYS A 58 15.27 3.96 -17.36
C LYS A 58 13.92 4.62 -17.03
N ASN A 59 13.55 4.68 -15.76
CA ASN A 59 12.33 5.29 -15.25
C ASN A 59 12.63 6.14 -14.02
N THR A 60 11.79 7.15 -13.80
CA THR A 60 11.82 8.01 -12.60
C THR A 60 10.64 7.66 -11.71
N CYS A 61 10.86 7.48 -10.41
CA CYS A 61 9.78 7.28 -9.46
C CYS A 61 9.79 8.32 -8.34
N HIS A 62 8.60 8.56 -7.79
CA HIS A 62 8.39 9.30 -6.56
C HIS A 62 8.06 8.34 -5.43
N VAL A 63 8.53 8.68 -4.22
CA VAL A 63 8.31 7.89 -3.01
C VAL A 63 7.49 8.69 -2.01
N PHE A 64 6.49 8.03 -1.41
CA PHE A 64 5.61 8.64 -0.41
C PHE A 64 6.09 8.35 1.01
N GLY A 65 5.90 9.31 1.90
CA GLY A 65 6.30 9.20 3.30
C GLY A 65 6.16 10.52 4.05
N LYS A 66 6.85 10.63 5.20
CA LYS A 66 6.78 11.84 6.06
C LYS A 66 7.24 13.11 5.33
N ALA A 67 8.36 13.05 4.60
CA ALA A 67 8.96 14.19 3.92
C ALA A 67 8.36 14.45 2.52
N SER A 68 7.55 13.52 2.01
CA SER A 68 6.87 13.69 0.74
C SER A 68 5.77 14.76 0.84
N PRO A 69 5.76 15.79 -0.02
CA PRO A 69 4.76 16.86 0.02
C PRO A 69 3.46 16.49 -0.69
N LEU A 70 3.30 15.22 -1.13
CA LEU A 70 2.17 14.80 -1.93
C LEU A 70 1.33 13.73 -1.25
N VAL A 71 0.04 13.77 -1.58
CA VAL A 71 -0.88 12.63 -1.53
C VAL A 71 -1.26 12.28 -2.96
N ALA A 72 -1.27 11.00 -3.31
CA ALA A 72 -1.77 10.55 -4.61
C ALA A 72 -2.98 9.63 -4.45
N VAL A 73 -3.95 9.77 -5.35
CA VAL A 73 -5.08 8.86 -5.51
C VAL A 73 -4.88 8.09 -6.81
N ASP A 74 -4.57 6.80 -6.69
CA ASP A 74 -4.41 5.85 -7.78
C ASP A 74 -5.76 5.19 -8.07
N ILE A 75 -6.34 5.53 -9.21
CA ILE A 75 -7.57 4.94 -9.74
C ILE A 75 -7.14 3.76 -10.61
N ASP A 76 -6.96 2.60 -9.98
CA ASP A 76 -6.65 1.34 -10.66
C ASP A 76 -7.95 0.65 -11.10
N VAL A 77 -8.56 1.23 -12.14
CA VAL A 77 -9.88 0.80 -12.63
C VAL A 77 -9.78 0.52 -14.12
N THR A 78 -10.24 -0.66 -14.51
CA THR A 78 -10.12 -1.14 -15.90
C THR A 78 -11.35 -0.80 -16.75
N ASP A 79 -12.52 -0.63 -16.13
CA ASP A 79 -13.73 -0.19 -16.83
C ASP A 79 -13.69 1.33 -17.09
N PRO A 80 -13.77 1.79 -18.34
CA PRO A 80 -13.63 3.22 -18.66
C PRO A 80 -14.75 4.10 -18.10
N VAL A 81 -15.97 3.58 -18.01
CA VAL A 81 -17.13 4.34 -17.50
C VAL A 81 -16.97 4.55 -16.01
N GLU A 82 -16.62 3.49 -15.28
CA GLU A 82 -16.39 3.54 -13.85
C GLU A 82 -15.15 4.34 -13.47
N ALA A 83 -14.04 4.20 -14.21
CA ALA A 83 -12.83 5.00 -14.01
C ALA A 83 -13.13 6.50 -14.16
N ARG A 84 -13.94 6.87 -15.18
CA ARG A 84 -14.40 8.24 -15.37
C ARG A 84 -15.30 8.69 -14.23
N ARG A 85 -16.27 7.87 -13.80
CA ARG A 85 -17.16 8.18 -12.68
C ARG A 85 -16.37 8.48 -11.40
N ILE A 86 -15.36 7.67 -11.09
CA ILE A 86 -14.49 7.86 -9.93
C ILE A 86 -13.60 9.09 -10.09
N ALA A 87 -13.07 9.37 -11.29
CA ALA A 87 -12.30 10.58 -11.54
C ALA A 87 -13.14 11.85 -11.35
N VAL A 88 -14.40 11.85 -11.81
CA VAL A 88 -15.36 12.95 -11.56
C VAL A 88 -15.68 13.09 -10.08
N LEU A 89 -15.91 11.99 -9.38
CA LEU A 89 -16.11 11.99 -7.93
C LEU A 89 -14.89 12.57 -7.19
N ALA A 90 -13.68 12.16 -7.58
CA ALA A 90 -12.44 12.71 -7.02
C ALA A 90 -12.33 14.21 -7.27
N TRP A 91 -12.64 14.66 -8.49
CA TRP A 91 -12.65 16.09 -8.83
C TRP A 91 -13.61 16.89 -7.94
N ASN A 92 -14.82 16.38 -7.72
CA ASN A 92 -15.84 17.06 -6.93
C ASN A 92 -15.49 17.09 -5.44
N GLU A 93 -14.99 16.00 -4.88
CA GLU A 93 -14.73 15.88 -3.44
C GLU A 93 -13.34 16.39 -3.02
N LEU A 94 -12.32 16.16 -3.84
CA LEU A 94 -10.93 16.50 -3.55
C LEU A 94 -10.52 17.84 -4.16
N GLY A 95 -11.27 18.33 -5.15
CA GLY A 95 -10.90 19.46 -5.99
C GLY A 95 -10.16 19.03 -7.26
N GLY A 96 -10.05 19.93 -8.22
CA GLY A 96 -9.27 19.69 -9.44
C GLY A 96 -7.77 19.72 -9.18
N THR A 97 -7.02 18.91 -9.92
CA THR A 97 -5.55 18.94 -9.94
C THR A 97 -5.03 18.94 -11.37
N PRO A 98 -3.98 19.73 -11.68
CA PRO A 98 -3.29 19.68 -12.96
C PRO A 98 -2.39 18.43 -13.11
N LEU A 99 -1.98 17.81 -12.00
CA LEU A 99 -1.10 16.66 -11.97
C LEU A 99 -1.92 15.37 -12.06
N VAL A 100 -2.25 14.97 -13.29
CA VAL A 100 -2.91 13.69 -13.60
C VAL A 100 -2.04 12.85 -14.51
N ARG A 101 -1.60 11.70 -14.01
CA ARG A 101 -0.68 10.78 -14.71
C ARG A 101 -1.42 9.55 -15.23
N ILE A 102 -1.14 9.18 -16.48
CA ILE A 102 -1.64 7.97 -17.14
C ILE A 102 -0.45 7.08 -17.54
N GLY A 103 -0.46 5.83 -17.06
CA GLY A 103 0.44 4.77 -17.55
C GLY A 103 -0.27 3.76 -18.46
N LYS A 104 -1.42 3.26 -18.00
CA LYS A 104 -2.27 2.32 -18.74
C LYS A 104 -3.73 2.77 -18.64
N SER A 105 -4.23 3.44 -19.68
CA SER A 105 -5.63 3.86 -19.77
C SER A 105 -6.58 2.66 -19.57
N PRO A 106 -7.72 2.81 -18.86
CA PRO A 106 -8.27 4.06 -18.30
C PRO A 106 -7.78 4.42 -16.89
N LYS A 107 -6.77 3.71 -16.35
CA LYS A 107 -6.21 3.97 -15.02
C LYS A 107 -5.51 5.32 -14.95
N ALA A 108 -5.65 6.01 -13.82
CA ALA A 108 -5.09 7.34 -13.61
C ALA A 108 -4.60 7.53 -12.17
N ALA A 109 -3.52 8.31 -12.00
CA ALA A 109 -3.09 8.77 -10.68
C ALA A 109 -3.21 10.29 -10.59
N LEU A 110 -3.92 10.77 -9.58
CA LEU A 110 -4.15 12.19 -9.30
C LEU A 110 -3.29 12.60 -8.11
N TYR A 111 -2.57 13.71 -8.22
CA TYR A 111 -1.65 14.16 -7.16
C TYR A 111 -2.11 15.50 -6.57
N TYR A 112 -2.02 15.61 -5.25
CA TYR A 112 -2.41 16.79 -4.48
C TYR A 112 -1.32 17.12 -3.46
N ARG A 113 -1.15 18.40 -3.15
CA ARG A 113 -0.25 18.84 -2.07
C ARG A 113 -0.82 18.40 -0.72
N LYS A 114 0.05 17.85 0.10
CA LYS A 114 -0.22 17.37 1.45
C LYS A 114 -0.13 18.55 2.43
N GLU A 115 -1.22 18.79 3.15
CA GLU A 115 -1.25 19.71 4.29
C GLU A 115 -1.58 18.94 5.58
N GLY A 116 -0.60 18.81 6.47
CA GLY A 116 -0.74 18.00 7.69
C GLY A 116 -0.56 16.50 7.47
N PHE A 117 -1.13 15.71 8.37
CA PHE A 117 -0.95 14.25 8.39
C PHE A 117 -2.12 13.54 7.69
N TYR A 118 -1.79 12.68 6.72
CA TYR A 118 -2.74 11.82 6.03
C TYR A 118 -2.36 10.35 6.22
N HIS A 119 -3.35 9.49 6.41
CA HIS A 119 -3.16 8.05 6.38
C HIS A 119 -3.31 7.55 4.94
N GLY A 120 -2.47 6.58 4.53
CA GLY A 120 -2.73 5.83 3.31
C GLY A 120 -4.03 5.04 3.44
N ALA A 121 -4.80 4.93 2.36
CA ALA A 121 -6.09 4.26 2.31
C ALA A 121 -6.23 3.43 1.03
N SER A 122 -7.08 2.41 1.02
CA SER A 122 -7.30 1.58 -0.18
C SER A 122 -8.73 1.05 -0.19
N SER A 123 -9.49 1.37 -1.23
CA SER A 123 -10.81 0.80 -1.49
C SER A 123 -10.70 -0.27 -2.58
N GLU A 124 -11.21 -1.47 -2.32
CA GLU A 124 -11.31 -2.55 -3.30
C GLU A 124 -12.78 -2.82 -3.52
N TYR A 125 -13.25 -2.77 -4.78
CA TYR A 125 -14.69 -2.74 -5.02
C TYR A 125 -15.18 -3.74 -6.08
N ASP A 126 -14.30 -4.54 -6.68
CA ASP A 126 -14.71 -5.63 -7.59
C ASP A 126 -13.66 -6.77 -7.65
N GLU A 127 -13.83 -7.79 -6.81
CA GLU A 127 -12.83 -8.85 -6.56
C GLU A 127 -12.70 -9.99 -7.62
N PRO A 128 -13.32 -9.96 -8.82
CA PRO A 128 -12.74 -10.67 -9.97
C PRO A 128 -11.95 -9.76 -10.91
N ARG A 129 -12.30 -8.47 -11.00
CA ARG A 129 -11.67 -7.51 -11.92
C ARG A 129 -10.45 -6.82 -11.33
N GLY A 130 -10.27 -6.90 -10.02
CA GLY A 130 -9.13 -6.30 -9.32
C GLY A 130 -9.14 -4.78 -9.35
N ASN A 131 -10.33 -4.17 -9.49
CA ASN A 131 -10.45 -2.71 -9.51
C ASN A 131 -10.31 -2.15 -8.08
N SER A 132 -9.45 -1.15 -7.94
CA SER A 132 -9.19 -0.51 -6.65
C SER A 132 -8.94 0.99 -6.81
N VAL A 133 -9.15 1.70 -5.70
CA VAL A 133 -8.69 3.07 -5.54
C VAL A 133 -7.74 3.09 -4.34
N GLU A 134 -6.47 3.39 -4.56
CA GLU A 134 -5.46 3.44 -3.50
C GLU A 134 -4.96 4.87 -3.28
N VAL A 135 -4.76 5.23 -2.01
CA VAL A 135 -4.28 6.52 -1.56
C VAL A 135 -2.88 6.37 -0.99
N PHE A 136 -1.92 7.00 -1.65
CA PHE A 136 -0.52 7.01 -1.27
C PHE A 136 -0.20 8.31 -0.53
N ALA A 137 0.14 8.21 0.75
CA ALA A 137 0.46 9.36 1.60
C ALA A 137 1.60 9.10 2.60
N THR A 138 1.68 7.88 3.16
CA THR A 138 2.62 7.52 4.24
C THR A 138 3.74 6.58 3.81
N SER A 139 3.56 5.89 2.69
CA SER A 139 4.51 4.92 2.15
C SER A 139 4.09 4.54 0.73
N GLY A 140 5.01 3.94 -0.01
CA GLY A 140 4.78 3.45 -1.36
C GLY A 140 5.54 4.26 -2.40
N GLN A 141 5.42 3.86 -3.66
CA GLN A 141 6.12 4.47 -4.78
C GLN A 141 5.19 4.55 -5.99
N MET A 142 5.40 5.55 -6.83
CA MET A 142 4.77 5.64 -8.16
C MET A 142 5.79 6.04 -9.21
N ILE A 143 5.70 5.41 -10.39
CA ILE A 143 6.52 5.79 -11.53
C ILE A 143 5.95 7.06 -12.16
N TRP A 144 6.75 8.11 -12.25
CA TRP A 144 6.39 9.39 -12.86
C TRP A 144 6.75 9.46 -14.35
N PHE A 145 7.97 9.01 -14.69
CA PHE A 145 8.51 9.08 -16.05
C PHE A 145 9.17 7.76 -16.47
N GLY A 146 9.36 7.58 -17.78
CA GLY A 146 9.92 6.37 -18.39
C GLY A 146 8.86 5.52 -19.08
N MET A 147 9.21 4.26 -19.36
CA MET A 147 8.34 3.32 -20.09
C MET A 147 7.52 2.44 -19.16
N HIS A 148 6.23 2.28 -19.45
CA HIS A 148 5.37 1.35 -18.73
C HIS A 148 5.55 -0.07 -19.30
N PRO A 149 5.90 -1.09 -18.47
CA PRO A 149 6.30 -2.40 -18.97
C PRO A 149 5.20 -3.17 -19.70
N ASP A 150 3.93 -3.00 -19.30
CA ASP A 150 2.84 -3.79 -19.91
C ASP A 150 2.30 -3.16 -21.21
N THR A 151 2.51 -1.86 -21.41
CA THR A 151 1.96 -1.13 -22.57
C THR A 151 3.06 -0.76 -23.57
N ASN A 152 4.33 -0.85 -23.17
CA ASN A 152 5.47 -0.38 -23.93
C ASN A 152 5.29 1.07 -24.44
N LYS A 153 4.60 1.89 -23.65
CA LYS A 153 4.40 3.31 -23.91
C LYS A 153 4.92 4.15 -22.75
N PRO A 154 5.36 5.39 -22.99
CA PRO A 154 5.75 6.28 -21.91
C PRO A 154 4.59 6.56 -20.96
N TYR A 155 4.88 6.75 -19.69
CA TYR A 155 3.96 7.44 -18.79
C TYR A 155 3.75 8.87 -19.31
N ARG A 156 2.51 9.36 -19.26
CA ARG A 156 2.16 10.71 -19.71
C ARG A 156 1.38 11.46 -18.64
N TRP A 157 1.51 12.78 -18.67
CA TRP A 157 0.74 13.71 -17.86
C TRP A 157 -0.33 14.37 -18.73
N LEU A 158 -1.54 14.56 -18.22
CA LEU A 158 -2.67 15.05 -19.03
C LEU A 158 -2.66 16.57 -19.27
N ARG A 159 -2.15 17.34 -18.31
CA ARG A 159 -2.11 18.80 -18.37
C ARG A 159 -0.70 19.30 -18.04
N ASP A 160 -0.35 19.33 -16.76
CA ASP A 160 0.98 19.71 -16.28
C ASP A 160 1.69 18.50 -15.69
N SER A 161 3.01 18.61 -15.53
CA SER A 161 3.85 17.56 -14.96
C SER A 161 4.71 18.09 -13.81
N PRO A 162 5.37 17.20 -13.05
CA PRO A 162 6.39 17.59 -12.08
C PRO A 162 7.60 18.35 -12.67
N LEU A 163 7.73 18.45 -13.99
CA LEU A 163 8.72 19.32 -14.64
C LEU A 163 8.23 20.76 -14.82
N ASP A 164 6.93 20.99 -14.68
CA ASP A 164 6.27 22.28 -14.91
C ASP A 164 5.82 22.93 -13.60
N LEU A 165 5.50 22.12 -12.57
CA LEU A 165 4.99 22.57 -11.29
C LEU A 165 5.88 22.08 -10.14
N SER A 166 6.20 22.99 -9.23
CA SER A 166 6.82 22.68 -7.94
C SER A 166 5.78 22.13 -6.96
N PRO A 167 6.18 21.56 -5.79
CA PRO A 167 5.24 21.15 -4.77
C PRO A 167 4.26 22.24 -4.35
N GLU A 168 4.72 23.49 -4.27
CA GLU A 168 3.94 24.62 -3.78
C GLU A 168 2.84 25.08 -4.74
N ASP A 169 2.98 24.79 -6.03
CA ASP A 169 1.98 25.09 -7.05
C ASP A 169 0.86 24.03 -7.13
N VAL A 170 1.06 22.87 -6.49
CA VAL A 170 0.07 21.80 -6.51
C VAL A 170 -1.10 22.13 -5.58
N PRO A 171 -2.37 21.99 -6.03
CA PRO A 171 -3.54 22.22 -5.19
C PRO A 171 -3.50 21.40 -3.91
N VAL A 172 -3.83 22.04 -2.80
CA VAL A 172 -3.86 21.41 -1.47
C VAL A 172 -5.04 20.47 -1.38
N LEU A 173 -4.78 19.26 -0.91
CA LEU A 173 -5.84 18.36 -0.46
C LEU A 173 -6.40 18.93 0.85
N LYS A 174 -7.65 19.43 0.82
CA LYS A 174 -8.28 20.02 2.00
C LYS A 174 -8.63 18.95 3.04
N PRO A 175 -8.55 19.28 4.35
CA PRO A 175 -8.93 18.36 5.42
C PRO A 175 -10.35 17.79 5.23
N GLY A 176 -10.51 16.48 5.44
CA GLY A 176 -11.79 15.79 5.36
C GLY A 176 -12.31 15.47 3.95
N CYS A 177 -11.78 16.10 2.89
CA CYS A 177 -12.12 15.77 1.49
C CYS A 177 -11.89 14.29 1.19
N LEU A 178 -10.73 13.77 1.58
CA LEU A 178 -10.36 12.38 1.35
C LEU A 178 -11.36 11.41 2.00
N ARG A 179 -11.85 11.72 3.21
CA ARG A 179 -12.84 10.89 3.91
C ARG A 179 -14.17 10.86 3.15
N ARG A 180 -14.65 12.03 2.68
CA ARG A 180 -15.89 12.13 1.91
C ARG A 180 -15.79 11.38 0.57
N PHE A 181 -14.68 11.56 -0.12
CA PHE A 181 -14.38 10.83 -1.35
C PHE A 181 -14.42 9.31 -1.13
N LEU A 182 -13.66 8.82 -0.14
CA LEU A 182 -13.60 7.40 0.15
C LEU A 182 -14.99 6.86 0.53
N SER A 183 -15.76 7.54 1.38
CA SER A 183 -17.09 7.06 1.80
C SER A 183 -18.10 6.85 0.66
N GLN A 184 -17.84 7.42 -0.51
CA GLN A 184 -18.69 7.28 -1.71
C GLN A 184 -18.19 6.19 -2.67
N LEU A 185 -17.07 5.53 -2.36
CA LEU A 185 -16.59 4.37 -3.10
C LEU A 185 -17.30 3.09 -2.60
N PRO A 186 -17.62 2.14 -3.49
CA PRO A 186 -18.19 0.87 -3.06
C PRO A 186 -17.16 0.11 -2.22
N VAL A 187 -17.60 -0.43 -1.08
CA VAL A 187 -16.76 -1.18 -0.12
C VAL A 187 -15.41 -0.50 0.14
N THR A 188 -15.43 0.58 0.91
CA THR A 188 -14.19 1.02 1.56
C THR A 188 -13.81 0.00 2.62
N ARG A 189 -12.78 -0.80 2.32
CA ARG A 189 -11.90 -1.25 3.40
C ARG A 189 -11.20 0.01 3.87
N ASP A 190 -11.77 0.69 4.86
CA ASP A 190 -11.03 1.71 5.59
C ASP A 190 -9.67 1.08 5.88
N ALA A 191 -8.58 1.68 5.40
CA ALA A 191 -7.24 1.24 5.80
C ALA A 191 -7.00 1.74 7.21
N GLY A 192 -7.91 1.38 8.12
CA GLY A 192 -7.74 1.45 9.55
C GLY A 192 -6.47 0.69 9.87
N ASN A 193 -5.41 1.47 10.03
CA ASN A 193 -4.08 1.12 10.49
C ASN A 193 -3.13 0.47 9.48
N ARG A 194 -2.64 1.26 8.51
CA ARG A 194 -1.18 1.40 8.43
C ARG A 194 -0.73 2.63 9.22
N VAL A 195 -0.89 2.55 10.55
CA VAL A 195 -0.01 3.28 11.46
C VAL A 195 1.38 2.71 11.22
N ASN A 196 2.32 3.55 10.81
CA ASN A 196 3.72 3.14 10.75
C ASN A 196 4.15 2.66 12.15
N LYS A 197 4.55 1.38 12.22
CA LYS A 197 5.15 0.64 13.36
C LYS A 197 4.30 0.54 14.63
N PRO A 198 3.39 -0.46 14.69
CA PRO A 198 3.56 -1.57 15.65
C PRO A 198 3.22 -2.98 15.09
N THR A 199 3.13 -3.16 13.76
CA THR A 199 2.57 -4.39 13.14
C THR A 199 3.58 -5.48 12.77
N ARG A 200 4.84 -5.13 12.47
CA ARG A 200 5.93 -6.12 12.31
C ARG A 200 6.32 -6.78 13.64
N ASP A 201 6.21 -6.03 14.72
CA ASP A 201 6.57 -6.48 16.06
C ASP A 201 5.64 -7.59 16.54
N LEU A 202 4.32 -7.40 16.46
CA LEU A 202 3.37 -8.45 16.85
C LEU A 202 3.56 -9.75 16.04
N THR A 203 3.74 -9.66 14.72
CA THR A 203 3.93 -10.90 13.92
C THR A 203 5.25 -11.60 14.28
N ALA A 204 6.31 -10.83 14.57
CA ALA A 204 7.58 -11.36 15.04
C ALA A 204 7.47 -11.97 16.44
N GLN A 205 6.82 -11.28 17.38
CA GLN A 205 6.51 -11.74 18.73
C GLN A 205 5.70 -13.04 18.69
N LEU A 206 4.59 -13.09 17.95
CA LEU A 206 3.77 -14.30 17.85
C LEU A 206 4.57 -15.49 17.29
N ARG A 207 5.49 -15.23 16.34
CA ARG A 207 6.38 -16.26 15.80
C ARG A 207 7.43 -16.69 16.82
N ASP A 208 8.00 -15.76 17.56
CA ASP A 208 8.99 -16.00 18.60
C ASP A 208 8.39 -16.82 19.75
N GLU A 209 7.22 -16.43 20.27
CA GLU A 209 6.43 -17.19 21.25
C GLU A 209 6.25 -18.65 20.79
N ARG A 210 5.76 -18.88 19.57
CA ARG A 210 5.58 -20.22 19.00
C ARG A 210 6.87 -21.00 18.79
N SER A 211 8.00 -20.31 18.60
CA SER A 211 9.30 -20.95 18.41
C SER A 211 9.86 -21.52 19.71
N ARG A 212 9.38 -21.04 20.86
CA ARG A 212 9.73 -21.53 22.20
C ARG A 212 8.90 -22.74 22.65
N ALA A 213 8.01 -23.24 21.80
CA ALA A 213 7.19 -24.40 22.11
C ALA A 213 8.05 -25.65 22.32
N ALA A 214 7.95 -26.27 23.49
CA ALA A 214 8.73 -27.47 23.84
C ALA A 214 8.31 -28.72 23.05
N ASN A 215 7.03 -28.81 22.66
CA ASN A 215 6.45 -29.95 21.96
C ASN A 215 5.20 -29.51 21.16
N PRO A 216 4.60 -30.38 20.32
CA PRO A 216 3.42 -30.04 19.53
C PRO A 216 2.18 -29.64 20.36
N HIS A 217 2.00 -30.20 21.56
CA HIS A 217 0.88 -29.84 22.44
C HIS A 217 1.04 -28.40 22.96
N HIS A 218 2.21 -28.08 23.52
CA HIS A 218 2.56 -26.73 23.97
C HIS A 218 2.48 -25.71 22.82
N TYR A 219 2.79 -26.11 21.58
CA TYR A 219 2.60 -25.24 20.41
C TYR A 219 1.12 -24.85 20.23
N MET A 220 0.19 -25.79 20.42
CA MET A 220 -1.24 -25.53 20.30
C MET A 220 -1.78 -24.71 21.47
N GLU A 221 -1.26 -24.90 22.69
CA GLU A 221 -1.57 -24.03 23.84
C GLU A 221 -1.16 -22.57 23.58
N ILE A 222 0.04 -22.35 23.02
CA ILE A 222 0.50 -21.01 22.63
C ILE A 222 -0.43 -20.41 21.56
N ILE A 223 -0.89 -21.20 20.60
CA ILE A 223 -1.84 -20.73 19.59
C ILE A 223 -3.18 -20.33 20.24
N ASP A 224 -3.73 -21.16 21.11
CA ASP A 224 -5.00 -20.88 21.80
C ASP A 224 -4.88 -19.59 22.64
N ASP A 225 -3.77 -19.41 23.36
CA ASP A 225 -3.46 -18.18 24.10
C ASP A 225 -3.33 -16.95 23.16
N GLN A 226 -2.65 -17.08 22.02
CA GLN A 226 -2.56 -16.00 21.04
C GLN A 226 -3.93 -15.58 20.50
N LEU A 227 -4.83 -16.55 20.29
CA LEU A 227 -6.21 -16.30 19.85
C LEU A 227 -7.10 -15.79 20.99
N SER A 228 -6.85 -16.16 22.24
CA SER A 228 -7.59 -15.64 23.40
C SER A 228 -7.22 -14.18 23.69
N ARG A 229 -5.99 -13.76 23.42
CA ARG A 229 -5.52 -12.38 23.66
C ARG A 229 -5.84 -11.38 22.55
N MET A 230 -6.39 -11.81 21.42
CA MET A 230 -6.66 -10.90 20.31
C MET A 230 -7.75 -9.87 20.65
N LYS A 231 -7.58 -8.64 20.15
CA LYS A 231 -8.45 -7.48 20.45
C LYS A 231 -8.95 -6.83 19.17
N SER A 232 -10.22 -6.45 19.16
CA SER A 232 -10.78 -5.51 18.18
C SER A 232 -10.11 -4.14 18.30
N SER A 233 -10.25 -3.33 17.25
CA SER A 233 -9.82 -1.92 17.32
C SER A 233 -10.51 -1.16 18.45
N ARG A 234 -11.77 -1.54 18.75
CA ARG A 234 -12.55 -0.95 19.84
C ARG A 234 -11.99 -1.33 21.21
N GLU A 235 -11.69 -2.61 21.44
CA GLU A 235 -11.08 -3.09 22.70
C GLU A 235 -9.65 -2.55 22.91
N ALA A 236 -8.89 -2.38 21.82
CA ALA A 236 -7.53 -1.87 21.89
C ALA A 236 -7.43 -0.35 22.01
N LYS A 237 -8.55 0.39 21.93
CA LYS A 237 -8.57 1.87 21.81
C LYS A 237 -7.55 2.37 20.77
N GLY A 238 -7.45 1.67 19.64
CA GLY A 238 -6.37 1.84 18.67
C GLY A 238 -6.31 0.70 17.66
N ALA A 239 -5.12 0.33 17.19
CA ALA A 239 -4.96 -0.75 16.23
C ALA A 239 -5.25 -2.12 16.85
N GLY A 240 -6.36 -2.75 16.45
CA GLY A 240 -6.72 -4.10 16.90
C GLY A 240 -5.74 -5.17 16.39
N THR A 241 -5.58 -6.24 17.16
CA THR A 241 -4.62 -7.32 16.88
C THR A 241 -5.23 -8.50 16.10
N ARG A 242 -6.57 -8.65 16.13
CA ARG A 242 -7.32 -9.77 15.52
C ARG A 242 -6.86 -10.13 14.10
N SER A 243 -6.79 -9.13 13.22
CA SER A 243 -6.47 -9.37 11.81
C SER A 243 -5.08 -9.96 11.61
N LEU A 244 -4.09 -9.47 12.35
CA LEU A 244 -2.70 -9.94 12.25
C LEU A 244 -2.54 -11.32 12.88
N THR A 245 -3.16 -11.53 14.04
CA THR A 245 -3.15 -12.85 14.71
C THR A 245 -3.76 -13.91 13.79
N ILE A 246 -4.93 -13.65 13.18
CA ILE A 246 -5.58 -14.57 12.23
C ILE A 246 -4.66 -14.94 11.08
N VAL A 247 -4.03 -13.95 10.43
CA VAL A 247 -3.10 -14.20 9.31
C VAL A 247 -1.88 -15.00 9.76
N SER A 248 -1.27 -14.61 10.88
CA SER A 248 -0.06 -15.26 11.39
C SER A 248 -0.32 -16.71 11.81
N VAL A 249 -1.43 -16.96 12.52
CA VAL A 249 -1.83 -18.30 12.98
C VAL A 249 -2.23 -19.18 11.80
N SER A 250 -2.99 -18.65 10.83
CA SER A 250 -3.35 -19.40 9.61
C SER A 250 -2.10 -19.90 8.88
N TYR A 251 -1.09 -19.03 8.72
CA TYR A 251 0.18 -19.44 8.08
C TYR A 251 0.94 -20.48 8.91
N ALA A 252 0.96 -20.35 10.23
CA ALA A 252 1.62 -21.29 11.13
C ALA A 252 0.98 -22.69 11.08
N LEU A 253 -0.34 -22.77 11.21
CA LEU A 253 -1.06 -24.04 11.26
C LEU A 253 -1.10 -24.74 9.91
N THR A 254 -1.32 -24.00 8.81
CA THR A 254 -1.21 -24.59 7.46
C THR A 254 0.18 -25.16 7.21
N LYS A 255 1.25 -24.51 7.69
CA LYS A 255 2.63 -25.01 7.54
C LYS A 255 2.87 -26.31 8.31
N ARG A 256 2.15 -26.52 9.41
CA ARG A 256 2.20 -27.74 10.22
C ARG A 256 1.27 -28.84 9.70
N GLY A 257 0.55 -28.59 8.59
CA GLY A 257 -0.24 -29.61 7.91
C GLY A 257 -1.69 -29.74 8.40
N LEU A 258 -2.15 -28.91 9.34
CA LEU A 258 -3.56 -28.93 9.76
C LEU A 258 -4.45 -28.60 8.57
N SER A 259 -5.62 -29.25 8.49
CA SER A 259 -6.64 -29.02 7.48
C SER A 259 -7.36 -27.68 7.66
N ASP A 260 -8.02 -27.22 6.60
CA ASP A 260 -8.73 -25.94 6.63
C ASP A 260 -9.91 -25.98 7.62
N THR A 261 -10.55 -27.13 7.80
CA THR A 261 -11.63 -27.35 8.78
C THR A 261 -11.13 -27.28 10.22
N GLU A 262 -10.00 -27.93 10.54
CA GLU A 262 -9.40 -27.86 11.88
C GLU A 262 -9.00 -26.43 12.25
N ILE A 263 -8.39 -25.71 11.30
CA ILE A 263 -7.97 -24.32 11.53
C ILE A 263 -9.19 -23.42 11.72
N LEU A 264 -10.24 -23.59 10.93
CA LEU A 264 -11.47 -22.81 11.07
C LEU A 264 -12.20 -23.09 12.38
N ALA A 265 -12.31 -24.36 12.79
CA ALA A 265 -12.94 -24.73 14.06
C ALA A 265 -12.24 -24.05 15.25
N LEU A 266 -10.91 -24.02 15.23
CA LEU A 266 -10.12 -23.33 16.25
C LEU A 266 -10.44 -21.82 16.27
N PHE A 267 -10.47 -21.16 15.11
CA PHE A 267 -10.83 -19.75 15.04
C PHE A 267 -12.26 -19.47 15.53
N GLU A 268 -13.22 -20.30 15.13
CA GLU A 268 -14.64 -20.10 15.45
C GLU A 268 -14.91 -20.17 16.94
N LYS A 269 -14.22 -21.06 17.68
CA LYS A 269 -14.22 -21.11 19.15
C LYS A 269 -13.88 -19.75 19.78
N HIS A 270 -12.88 -19.03 19.26
CA HIS A 270 -12.50 -17.73 19.80
C HIS A 270 -13.34 -16.56 19.25
N PHE A 271 -13.98 -16.72 18.10
CA PHE A 271 -14.84 -15.69 17.50
C PHE A 271 -16.18 -15.53 18.22
N GLU A 272 -16.58 -16.48 19.07
CA GLU A 272 -17.80 -16.40 19.89
C GLU A 272 -17.82 -15.16 20.79
N ARG A 273 -16.64 -14.61 21.13
CA ARG A 273 -16.49 -13.34 21.84
C ARG A 273 -17.04 -12.13 21.09
N TRP A 274 -17.23 -12.22 19.77
CA TRP A 274 -17.81 -11.16 18.94
C TRP A 274 -18.98 -11.69 18.10
N PRO A 275 -20.14 -11.99 18.71
CA PRO A 275 -21.27 -12.60 18.00
C PRO A 275 -21.71 -11.80 16.76
N ARG A 276 -21.73 -10.46 16.87
CA ARG A 276 -22.10 -9.56 15.76
C ARG A 276 -21.08 -9.50 14.63
N GLU A 277 -19.82 -9.90 14.87
CA GLU A 277 -18.74 -9.90 13.88
C GLU A 277 -18.33 -11.31 13.46
N LYS A 278 -18.88 -12.37 14.07
CA LYS A 278 -18.46 -13.77 13.89
C LYS A 278 -18.41 -14.16 12.42
N HIS A 279 -19.47 -13.89 11.66
CA HIS A 279 -19.53 -14.17 10.23
C HIS A 279 -18.39 -13.50 9.44
N ARG A 280 -18.14 -12.21 9.72
CA ARG A 280 -17.05 -11.44 9.07
C ARG A 280 -15.67 -11.99 9.45
N LEU A 281 -15.47 -12.38 10.71
CA LEU A 281 -14.22 -12.96 11.19
C LEU A 281 -13.95 -14.33 10.58
N THR A 282 -14.98 -15.19 10.47
CA THR A 282 -14.91 -16.49 9.78
C THR A 282 -14.52 -16.30 8.32
N SER A 283 -15.16 -15.37 7.59
CA SER A 283 -14.80 -15.06 6.20
C SER A 283 -13.35 -14.60 6.06
N ARG A 284 -12.84 -13.79 7.00
CA ARG A 284 -11.42 -13.37 7.01
C ARG A 284 -10.47 -14.54 7.28
N ALA A 285 -10.82 -15.44 8.20
CA ALA A 285 -10.02 -16.63 8.46
C ALA A 285 -9.91 -17.52 7.21
N ARG A 286 -11.02 -17.75 6.49
CA ARG A 286 -11.02 -18.48 5.20
C ARG A 286 -10.07 -17.86 4.19
N ILE A 287 -10.11 -16.54 4.02
CA ILE A 287 -9.21 -15.81 3.11
C ILE A 287 -7.74 -15.98 3.53
N ALA A 288 -7.44 -15.90 4.83
CA ALA A 288 -6.09 -16.05 5.36
C ALA A 288 -5.53 -17.47 5.15
N ILE A 289 -6.35 -18.49 5.38
CA ILE A 289 -6.01 -19.90 5.14
C ILE A 289 -5.72 -20.12 3.65
N ASN A 290 -6.63 -19.70 2.76
CA ASN A 290 -6.46 -19.81 1.30
C ASN A 290 -5.16 -19.13 0.83
N SER A 291 -4.88 -17.94 1.36
CA SER A 291 -3.65 -17.20 1.05
C SER A 291 -2.40 -17.93 1.52
N ALA A 292 -2.44 -18.54 2.71
CA ALA A 292 -1.34 -19.33 3.24
C ALA A 292 -1.05 -20.58 2.39
N ARG A 293 -2.10 -21.30 1.96
CA ARG A 293 -1.99 -22.46 1.06
C ARG A 293 -1.37 -22.10 -0.29
N LYS A 294 -1.88 -21.05 -0.95
CA LYS A 294 -1.32 -20.55 -2.23
C LYS A 294 0.15 -20.18 -2.12
N LYS A 295 0.59 -19.69 -0.96
CA LYS A 295 2.00 -19.33 -0.73
C LYS A 295 2.89 -20.56 -0.53
N GLN A 296 2.35 -21.66 -0.01
CA GLN A 296 3.06 -22.93 0.13
C GLN A 296 3.19 -23.67 -1.19
N SER A 297 2.14 -23.67 -2.02
CA SER A 297 2.18 -24.30 -3.35
C SER A 297 3.19 -23.64 -4.29
N ARG A 298 3.39 -22.32 -4.20
CA ARG A 298 4.39 -21.57 -4.97
C ARG A 298 5.85 -21.77 -4.52
N ARG A 299 6.08 -22.47 -3.41
CA ARG A 299 7.42 -22.73 -2.83
C ARG A 299 7.87 -24.18 -2.98
N ARG A 300 6.99 -25.04 -3.47
CA ARG A 300 7.31 -26.40 -3.95
C ARG A 300 7.59 -26.31 -5.43
#